data_AF-A0A6N8EIT1-F1
#
_entry.id   AF-A0A6N8EIT1-F1
#
_cell.length_a   1.000
_cell.length_b   1.000
_cell.length_c   1.000
_cell.angle_alpha   90.00
_cell.angle_beta   90.00
_cell.angle_gamma   90.00
#
_symmetry.space_group_name_H-M   'P 1'
#
loop_
_entity.id
_entity.type
_entity.pdbx_description
1 polymer ?
#
loop_
_entity_poly.entity_id
_entity_poly.type
_entity_poly.pdbx_seq_one_letter_code
_entity_poly.pdbx_strand_id
1 'polypeptide(L)'
;MRRACRQGFKIGPLLAETPAGAERLFTALRSDVAGKEPVFLDIPACHPAAVALVERHGWQPVFETARMYAGPAPTLDLTRIYGVTSFELG
;
A
#
# COMPACT_ATOMS: atom_id res chain seq x y z
N MET A 1 0.05 -1.14 -9.38
CA MET A 1 -0.60 -2.25 -10.14
C MET A 1 -1.33 -3.18 -9.17
N ARG A 2 -2.25 -4.03 -9.65
CA ARG A 2 -2.90 -5.09 -8.86
C ARG A 2 -2.59 -6.45 -9.47
N ARG A 3 -2.24 -7.45 -8.65
CA ARG A 3 -1.94 -8.83 -9.07
C ARG A 3 -2.79 -9.84 -8.31
N ALA A 4 -3.12 -10.96 -8.95
CA ALA A 4 -3.76 -12.08 -8.30
C ALA A 4 -2.77 -12.80 -7.36
N CYS A 5 -3.27 -13.33 -6.25
CA CYS A 5 -2.52 -14.12 -5.26
C CYS A 5 -3.22 -15.46 -5.03
N ARG A 6 -2.60 -16.36 -4.25
CA ARG A 6 -3.24 -17.63 -3.87
C ARG A 6 -4.60 -17.41 -3.18
N GLN A 7 -4.75 -16.29 -2.48
CA GLN A 7 -6.02 -15.83 -1.94
C GLN A 7 -6.15 -14.33 -2.26
N GLY A 8 -7.17 -13.97 -3.05
CA GLY A 8 -7.47 -12.58 -3.40
C GLY A 8 -6.39 -11.87 -4.22
N PHE A 9 -6.26 -10.56 -4.02
CA PHE A 9 -5.38 -9.69 -4.81
C PHE A 9 -4.47 -8.83 -3.94
N LYS A 10 -3.30 -8.46 -4.47
CA LYS A 10 -2.38 -7.52 -3.83
C LYS A 10 -2.15 -6.30 -4.71
N ILE A 11 -2.24 -5.12 -4.12
CA ILE A 11 -1.84 -3.84 -4.72
C ILE A 11 -0.39 -3.55 -4.32
N GLY A 12 0.45 -3.26 -5.29
CA GLY A 12 1.84 -2.88 -5.05
C GLY A 12 2.65 -2.71 -6.34
N PRO A 13 3.48 -1.64 -6.48
CA PRO A 13 3.49 -0.48 -5.59
C PRO A 13 2.26 0.41 -5.83
N LEU A 14 1.96 1.27 -4.86
CA LEU A 14 1.04 2.40 -4.98
C LEU A 14 1.83 3.69 -4.74
N LEU A 15 2.14 4.39 -5.82
CA LEU A 15 2.95 5.61 -5.80
C LEU A 15 2.10 6.79 -6.23
N ALA A 16 2.21 7.91 -5.50
CA ALA A 16 1.50 9.14 -5.85
C ALA A 16 2.20 10.36 -5.27
N GLU A 17 2.12 11.49 -5.97
CA GLU A 17 2.65 12.77 -5.49
C GLU A 17 1.72 13.48 -4.50
N THR A 18 0.43 13.11 -4.50
CA THR A 18 -0.59 13.75 -3.65
C THR A 18 -1.55 12.73 -3.07
N PRO A 19 -2.19 13.01 -1.91
CA PRO A 19 -3.23 12.17 -1.35
C PRO A 19 -4.40 11.93 -2.30
N ALA A 20 -4.79 12.96 -3.07
CA ALA A 20 -5.86 12.85 -4.06
C ALA A 20 -5.47 11.92 -5.23
N GLY A 21 -4.20 11.97 -5.66
CA GLY A 21 -3.66 11.03 -6.65
C GLY A 21 -3.68 9.59 -6.15
N ALA A 22 -3.24 9.37 -4.91
CA ALA A 22 -3.26 8.05 -4.27
C ALA A 22 -4.67 7.47 -4.19
N GLU A 23 -5.65 8.28 -3.77
CA GLU A 23 -7.06 7.94 -3.67
C GLU A 23 -7.65 7.47 -5.01
N ARG A 24 -7.36 8.22 -6.09
CA ARG A 24 -7.81 7.88 -7.45
C ARG A 24 -7.24 6.55 -7.93
N LEU A 25 -5.92 6.36 -7.75
CA LEU A 25 -5.25 5.11 -8.13
C LEU A 25 -5.76 3.92 -7.32
N PHE A 26 -5.87 4.09 -6.01
CA PHE A 26 -6.38 3.08 -5.09
C PHE A 26 -7.78 2.61 -5.46
N THR A 27 -8.69 3.56 -5.72
CA THR A 27 -10.07 3.28 -6.12
C THR A 27 -10.13 2.57 -7.47
N ALA A 28 -9.39 3.06 -8.47
CA ALA A 28 -9.34 2.47 -9.80
C ALA A 28 -8.79 1.03 -9.79
N LEU A 29 -7.77 0.75 -8.95
CA LEU A 29 -7.18 -0.59 -8.85
C LEU A 29 -8.11 -1.61 -8.18
N ARG A 30 -9.18 -1.19 -7.50
CA ARG A 30 -10.14 -2.06 -6.79
C ARG A 30 -11.48 -2.20 -7.49
N SER A 31 -11.80 -1.35 -8.46
CA SER A 31 -13.18 -1.13 -8.91
C SER A 31 -13.89 -2.38 -9.42
N ASP A 32 -13.16 -3.35 -9.99
CA ASP A 32 -13.70 -4.57 -10.58
C ASP A 32 -13.75 -5.78 -9.61
N VAL A 33 -13.09 -5.68 -8.45
CA VAL A 33 -12.97 -6.76 -7.45
C VAL A 33 -13.44 -6.42 -6.05
N ALA A 34 -13.78 -5.15 -5.80
CA ALA A 34 -14.34 -4.72 -4.52
C ALA A 34 -15.55 -5.60 -4.14
N GLY A 35 -15.50 -6.18 -2.93
CA GLY A 35 -16.57 -7.03 -2.38
C GLY A 35 -16.62 -8.47 -2.91
N LYS A 36 -15.76 -8.85 -3.87
CA LYS A 36 -15.71 -10.21 -4.42
C LYS A 36 -14.64 -11.07 -3.77
N GLU A 37 -13.45 -10.51 -3.61
CA GLU A 37 -12.30 -11.18 -3.00
C GLU A 37 -11.51 -10.22 -2.09
N PRO A 38 -10.73 -10.74 -1.12
CA PRO A 38 -9.85 -9.93 -0.31
C PRO A 38 -8.84 -9.15 -1.17
N VAL A 39 -8.57 -7.89 -0.80
CA VAL A 39 -7.51 -7.08 -1.41
C VAL A 39 -6.55 -6.64 -0.32
N PHE A 40 -5.26 -6.82 -0.58
CA PHE A 40 -4.18 -6.51 0.36
C PHE A 40 -3.31 -5.36 -0.16
N LEU A 41 -2.79 -4.55 0.75
CA LEU A 41 -1.92 -3.41 0.50
C LEU A 41 -1.03 -3.25 1.73
N ASP A 42 0.28 -3.23 1.52
CA ASP A 42 1.25 -2.97 2.59
C ASP A 42 1.62 -1.49 2.55
N ILE A 43 1.31 -0.73 3.61
CA ILE A 43 1.58 0.70 3.70
C ILE A 43 2.75 0.99 4.64
N PRO A 44 3.56 2.03 4.41
CA PRO A 44 4.49 2.52 5.43
C PRO A 44 3.73 3.15 6.59
N ALA A 45 3.81 2.57 7.79
CA ALA A 45 3.13 3.08 8.98
C ALA A 45 3.57 4.52 9.37
N CYS A 46 4.79 4.92 9.00
CA CYS A 46 5.30 6.27 9.19
C CYS A 46 4.77 7.29 8.18
N HIS A 47 3.90 6.90 7.24
CA HIS A 47 3.29 7.78 6.25
C HIS A 47 1.82 8.07 6.63
N PRO A 48 1.51 9.23 7.26
CA PRO A 48 0.18 9.50 7.80
C PRO A 48 -0.92 9.54 6.75
N ALA A 49 -0.63 10.02 5.53
CA ALA A 49 -1.61 10.05 4.45
C ALA A 49 -1.93 8.66 3.89
N ALA A 50 -0.99 7.70 3.95
CA ALA A 50 -1.24 6.31 3.58
C ALA A 50 -2.11 5.60 4.62
N VAL A 51 -1.86 5.88 5.91
CA VAL A 51 -2.72 5.41 7.01
C VAL A 51 -4.13 5.97 6.86
N ALA A 52 -4.26 7.29 6.67
CA ALA A 52 -5.57 7.93 6.48
C ALA A 52 -6.31 7.41 5.23
N LEU A 53 -5.59 7.05 4.15
CA LEU A 53 -6.19 6.44 2.97
C LEU A 53 -6.88 5.11 3.33
N VAL A 54 -6.18 4.19 4.00
CA VAL A 54 -6.75 2.87 4.30
C VAL A 54 -7.86 2.94 5.36
N GLU A 55 -7.72 3.84 6.35
CA GLU A 55 -8.72 4.07 7.40
C GLU A 55 -10.03 4.62 6.82
N ARG A 56 -9.98 5.62 5.94
CA ARG A 56 -11.17 6.17 5.27
C ARG A 56 -11.95 5.11 4.49
N HIS A 57 -11.27 4.09 3.98
CA HIS A 57 -11.88 2.98 3.24
C HIS A 57 -12.27 1.79 4.14
N GLY A 58 -12.14 1.91 5.46
CA GLY A 58 -12.53 0.88 6.43
C GLY A 58 -11.67 -0.38 6.41
N TRP A 59 -10.42 -0.28 5.92
CA TRP A 59 -9.51 -1.42 5.89
C TRP A 59 -9.03 -1.79 7.29
N GLN A 60 -8.75 -3.07 7.48
CA GLN A 60 -8.30 -3.61 8.75
C GLN A 60 -6.83 -4.06 8.64
N PRO A 61 -6.01 -3.82 9.67
CA PRO A 61 -4.67 -4.37 9.72
C PRO A 61 -4.73 -5.89 9.81
N VAL A 62 -3.92 -6.57 9.01
CA VAL A 62 -3.82 -8.05 9.01
C VAL A 62 -2.50 -8.54 9.59
N PHE A 63 -1.44 -7.73 9.47
CA PHE A 63 -0.10 -8.00 9.98
C PHE A 63 0.74 -6.71 9.90
N GLU A 64 1.79 -6.64 10.71
CA GLU A 64 2.76 -5.55 10.71
C GLU A 64 4.19 -6.11 10.64
N THR A 65 5.07 -5.40 9.94
CA THR A 65 6.50 -5.71 9.89
C THR A 65 7.33 -4.44 9.90
N ALA A 66 8.58 -4.56 10.33
CA ALA A 66 9.54 -3.47 10.31
C ALA A 66 10.46 -3.59 9.09
N ARG A 67 10.71 -2.47 8.42
CA ARG A 67 11.83 -2.38 7.48
C ARG A 67 13.13 -2.19 8.26
N MET A 68 14.10 -3.07 8.03
CA MET A 68 15.39 -3.06 8.72
C MET A 68 16.52 -2.82 7.72
N TYR A 69 17.56 -2.11 8.17
CA TYR A 69 18.78 -1.88 7.40
C TYR A 69 19.99 -2.25 8.25
N ALA A 70 20.94 -2.97 7.67
CA ALA A 70 22.26 -3.15 8.27
C ALA A 70 23.10 -1.91 7.95
N GLY A 71 23.35 -1.08 8.95
CA GLY A 71 24.00 0.23 8.77
C GLY A 71 23.00 1.35 8.49
N PRO A 72 23.46 2.49 7.93
CA PRO A 72 22.59 3.64 7.66
C PRO A 72 21.44 3.30 6.72
N ALA A 73 20.23 3.76 7.04
CA ALA A 73 19.10 3.64 6.15
C ALA A 73 19.32 4.48 4.87
N PRO A 74 18.92 3.98 3.68
CA PRO A 74 18.95 4.76 2.45
C PRO A 74 17.98 5.94 2.54
N THR A 75 18.31 7.02 1.84
CA THR A 75 17.39 8.16 1.68
C THR A 75 16.28 7.77 0.70
N LEU A 76 15.05 7.70 1.21
CA LEU A 76 13.84 7.39 0.43
C LEU A 76 12.82 8.51 0.60
N ASP A 77 12.16 8.89 -0.49
CA ASP A 77 10.98 9.76 -0.41
C ASP A 77 9.74 8.93 -0.04
N LEU A 78 9.63 8.61 1.26
CA LEU A 78 8.52 7.83 1.80
C LEU A 78 7.17 8.56 1.66
N THR A 79 7.16 9.87 1.43
CA THR A 79 5.94 10.67 1.30
C THR A 79 5.16 10.40 0.00
N ARG A 80 5.80 9.72 -0.96
CA ARG A 80 5.18 9.31 -2.23
C ARG A 80 4.77 7.84 -2.27
N ILE A 81 5.13 7.06 -1.25
CA ILE A 81 4.97 5.61 -1.22
C ILE A 81 3.76 5.26 -0.35
N TYR A 82 2.59 5.19 -0.96
CA TYR A 82 1.36 4.78 -0.29
C TYR A 82 1.25 3.27 -0.14
N GLY A 83 1.99 2.51 -0.96
CA GLY A 83 2.14 1.07 -0.81
C GLY A 83 3.43 0.56 -1.40
N VAL A 84 4.12 -0.31 -0.67
CA VAL A 84 5.39 -0.91 -1.11
C VAL A 84 5.17 -1.91 -2.26
N THR A 85 6.23 -2.25 -3.01
CA THR A 85 6.12 -3.20 -4.13
C THR A 85 5.82 -4.61 -3.62
N SER A 86 6.66 -5.06 -2.71
CA SER A 86 6.54 -6.28 -1.91
C SER A 86 7.55 -6.25 -0.75
N PHE A 87 7.48 -7.22 0.16
CA PHE A 87 8.46 -7.30 1.25
C PHE A 87 9.85 -7.74 0.77
N GLU A 88 9.92 -8.49 -0.34
CA GLU A 88 11.16 -8.99 -0.93
C GLU A 88 11.88 -7.93 -1.78
N LEU A 89 11.13 -7.03 -2.42
CA LEU A 89 11.66 -6.08 -3.41
C LEU A 89 11.59 -4.61 -2.98
N GLY A 90 10.92 -4.31 -1.87
CA GLY A 90 10.86 -2.96 -1.28
C GLY A 90 9.69 -2.10 -1.73
#